data_AF-A0A849ZCF4-F1
#
_entry.id   AF-A0A849ZCF4-F1
#
_cell.length_a   1.000
_cell.length_b   1.000
_cell.length_c   1.000
_cell.angle_alpha   90.00
_cell.angle_beta   90.00
_cell.angle_gamma   90.00
#
_symmetry.space_group_name_H-M   'P 1'
#
loop_
_entity.id
_entity.type
_entity.pdbx_description
1 polymer ?
#
loop_
_entity_poly.entity_id
_entity_poly.type
_entity_poly.pdbx_seq_one_letter_code
_entity_poly.pdbx_strand_id
1 'polypeptide(L)'
;MSRPRAQLVVDRRGALALAASIVASLTLLFAAGISGCQAQREPAPSAGSASPNAGKVAVDTKLVAFLSKARAANHAADLAIAKGDRRGAITQLLRVTEGPRPTLSPEVVEVLADAHARLAELWSEEGEFVEASREVEDGLELATEVTLFRANLFMARGIVEERRMKALEAKGDEKGAAAARDAALQALDTAMTLQERVIDQALAPEPVE
;
A
#
# COMPACT_ATOMS: atom_id res chain seq x y z
N MET A 1 -13.15 47.81 41.69
CA MET A 1 -11.86 47.22 42.14
C MET A 1 -11.36 46.30 41.02
N SER A 2 -10.57 46.85 40.10
CA SER A 2 -10.05 46.14 38.92
C SER A 2 -8.66 45.59 39.21
N ARG A 3 -8.46 44.28 39.00
CA ARG A 3 -7.13 43.67 39.04
C ARG A 3 -6.42 43.86 37.70
N PRO A 4 -5.15 44.27 37.67
CA PRO A 4 -4.39 44.35 36.42
C PRO A 4 -3.97 42.94 35.96
N ARG A 5 -4.20 42.64 34.68
CA ARG A 5 -3.64 41.46 33.99
C ARG A 5 -2.18 41.73 33.66
N ALA A 6 -1.27 40.93 34.21
CA ALA A 6 0.12 40.90 33.80
C ALA A 6 0.23 40.26 32.41
N GLN A 7 0.73 41.02 31.43
CA GLN A 7 1.10 40.51 30.12
C GLN A 7 2.50 39.90 30.20
N LEU A 8 2.59 38.60 29.95
CA LEU A 8 3.85 37.89 29.76
C LEU A 8 4.32 38.13 28.32
N VAL A 9 5.32 39.00 28.17
CA VAL A 9 6.05 39.21 26.93
C VAL A 9 7.05 38.06 26.80
N VAL A 10 6.79 37.14 25.88
CA VAL A 10 7.73 36.07 25.51
C VAL A 10 8.65 36.61 24.42
N ASP A 11 9.90 36.87 24.81
CA ASP A 11 10.96 37.38 23.95
C ASP A 11 11.42 36.29 22.96
N ARG A 12 11.15 36.48 21.66
CA ARG A 12 11.49 35.54 20.57
C ARG A 12 12.83 35.89 19.91
N ARG A 13 13.87 36.17 20.71
CA ARG A 13 15.21 36.52 20.23
C ARG A 13 16.24 35.55 20.81
N GLY A 14 16.37 34.35 20.23
CA GLY A 14 17.35 33.40 20.75
C GLY A 14 17.53 32.05 20.04
N ALA A 15 17.11 31.87 18.78
CA ALA A 15 17.28 30.59 18.08
C ALA A 15 17.87 30.72 16.67
N LEU A 16 18.79 31.67 16.49
CA LEU A 16 19.56 31.88 15.27
C LEU A 16 21.03 32.03 15.65
N ALA A 17 21.69 30.89 15.92
CA ALA A 17 23.14 30.69 15.75
C ALA A 17 23.56 29.46 16.57
N LEU A 18 23.77 28.31 15.92
CA LEU A 18 24.88 27.41 16.23
C LEU A 18 25.04 26.34 15.14
N ALA A 19 26.09 26.55 14.33
CA ALA A 19 26.98 25.58 13.70
C ALA A 19 26.36 24.52 12.76
N ALA A 20 26.57 24.47 11.44
CA ALA A 20 27.72 24.83 10.60
C ALA A 20 29.06 24.21 11.06
N SER A 21 29.19 22.88 10.88
CA SER A 21 30.41 22.08 10.65
C SER A 21 29.98 20.60 10.72
N ILE A 22 30.02 19.82 9.65
CA ILE A 22 31.17 18.97 9.30
C ILE A 22 31.10 18.69 7.78
N VAL A 23 32.13 19.14 7.10
CA VAL A 23 32.51 18.80 5.73
C VAL A 23 33.45 17.59 5.78
N ALA A 24 33.43 16.80 4.71
CA ALA A 24 34.44 15.84 4.28
C ALA A 24 34.48 14.47 4.97
N SER A 25 34.27 13.44 4.14
CA SER A 25 35.14 12.25 3.96
C SER A 25 34.32 10.97 3.88
N LEU A 26 34.03 10.50 2.67
CA LEU A 26 34.34 9.12 2.24
C LEU A 26 34.01 8.95 0.75
N THR A 27 34.85 9.55 -0.09
CA THR A 27 35.00 9.17 -1.48
C THR A 27 36.07 8.08 -1.50
N LEU A 28 35.67 6.80 -1.44
CA LEU A 28 36.60 5.70 -1.65
C LEU A 28 35.94 4.52 -2.38
N LEU A 29 36.40 4.34 -3.61
CA LEU A 29 36.62 3.08 -4.32
C LEU A 29 35.55 1.97 -4.20
N PHE A 30 34.74 1.83 -5.24
CA PHE A 30 34.46 0.50 -5.80
C PHE A 30 34.78 0.49 -7.29
N ALA A 31 36.05 0.19 -7.57
CA ALA A 31 36.56 -0.13 -8.88
C ALA A 31 36.35 -1.63 -9.16
N ALA A 32 36.04 -1.92 -10.42
CA ALA A 32 36.31 -3.17 -11.14
C ALA A 32 35.66 -4.47 -10.63
N GLY A 33 34.60 -4.88 -11.34
CA GLY A 33 34.05 -6.23 -11.31
C GLY A 33 33.39 -6.59 -12.65
N ILE A 34 34.03 -6.29 -13.78
CA ILE A 34 33.61 -6.77 -15.10
C ILE A 34 34.30 -8.11 -15.33
N SER A 35 33.63 -9.22 -15.02
CA SER A 35 34.12 -10.54 -15.41
C SER A 35 32.97 -11.55 -15.40
N GLY A 36 32.67 -12.13 -16.57
CA GLY A 36 31.89 -13.37 -16.65
C GLY A 36 30.72 -13.41 -17.63
N CYS A 37 30.90 -13.04 -18.90
CA CYS A 37 30.07 -13.63 -19.96
C CYS A 37 30.53 -15.08 -20.19
N GLN A 38 30.00 -16.05 -19.44
CA GLN A 38 30.04 -17.45 -19.88
C GLN A 38 28.87 -17.68 -20.82
N ALA A 39 29.17 -17.74 -22.11
CA ALA A 39 28.29 -18.34 -23.11
C ALA A 39 28.16 -19.83 -22.78
N GLN A 40 27.10 -20.19 -22.07
CA GLN A 40 26.74 -21.57 -21.81
C GLN A 40 26.18 -22.15 -23.11
N ARG A 41 26.99 -22.98 -23.76
CA ARG A 41 26.70 -23.65 -25.02
C ARG A 41 25.59 -24.69 -24.74
N GLU A 42 24.38 -24.39 -25.18
CA GLU A 42 23.25 -25.33 -25.09
C GLU A 42 23.56 -26.62 -25.87
N PRO A 43 23.32 -27.81 -25.28
CA PRO A 43 23.28 -29.05 -26.05
C PRO A 43 22.07 -29.04 -26.98
N ALA A 44 22.28 -29.50 -28.22
CA ALA A 44 21.27 -29.57 -29.26
C ALA A 44 19.98 -30.25 -28.79
N PRO A 45 18.79 -29.73 -29.14
CA PRO A 45 17.54 -30.39 -28.81
C PRO A 45 17.45 -31.72 -29.58
N SER A 46 17.42 -32.82 -28.82
CA SER A 46 16.97 -34.13 -29.30
C SER A 46 15.56 -33.99 -29.86
N ALA A 47 15.39 -34.40 -31.12
CA ALA A 47 14.10 -34.53 -31.78
C ALA A 47 13.30 -35.64 -31.10
N GLY A 48 12.62 -35.31 -30.00
CA GLY A 48 11.77 -36.19 -29.23
C GLY A 48 10.34 -35.68 -29.22
N SER A 49 9.48 -36.32 -30.03
CA SER A 49 8.02 -36.44 -29.84
C SER A 49 7.25 -35.14 -29.55
N ALA A 50 6.91 -34.42 -30.62
CA ALA A 50 5.82 -33.47 -30.60
C ALA A 50 4.50 -34.21 -30.29
N SER A 51 4.00 -34.07 -29.07
CA SER A 51 2.63 -34.43 -28.73
C SER A 51 1.68 -33.38 -29.34
N PRO A 52 0.72 -33.76 -30.21
CA PRO A 52 -0.09 -32.80 -30.96
C PRO A 52 -1.20 -32.12 -30.13
N ASN A 53 -1.22 -32.30 -28.80
CA ASN A 53 -2.24 -31.75 -27.89
C ASN A 53 -1.67 -30.83 -26.80
N ALA A 54 -0.49 -30.24 -26.98
CA ALA A 54 -0.08 -29.08 -26.18
C ALA A 54 -0.88 -27.85 -26.64
N GLY A 55 -2.17 -27.82 -26.31
CA GLY A 55 -3.04 -26.67 -26.52
C GLY A 55 -2.36 -25.45 -25.91
N LYS A 56 -1.92 -24.50 -26.75
CA LYS A 56 -1.32 -23.25 -26.29
C LYS A 56 -2.34 -22.59 -25.38
N VAL A 57 -2.05 -22.51 -24.08
CA VAL A 57 -2.83 -21.72 -23.13
C VAL A 57 -2.84 -20.30 -23.68
N ALA A 58 -4.00 -19.85 -24.16
CA ALA A 58 -4.15 -18.51 -24.68
C ALA A 58 -4.02 -17.53 -23.51
N VAL A 59 -2.94 -16.75 -23.51
CA VAL A 59 -2.73 -15.71 -22.50
C VAL A 59 -3.70 -14.57 -22.76
N ASP A 60 -4.55 -14.25 -21.79
CA ASP A 60 -5.40 -13.06 -21.88
C ASP A 60 -4.53 -11.81 -21.84
N THR A 61 -4.31 -11.23 -23.03
CA THR A 61 -3.45 -10.05 -23.22
C THR A 61 -4.01 -8.83 -22.49
N LYS A 62 -5.34 -8.71 -22.33
CA LYS A 62 -5.95 -7.57 -21.64
C LYS A 62 -5.69 -7.66 -20.14
N LEU A 63 -5.84 -8.86 -19.57
CA LEU A 63 -5.51 -9.10 -18.17
C LEU A 63 -4.03 -8.80 -17.90
N VAL A 64 -3.12 -9.39 -18.68
CA VAL A 64 -1.66 -9.17 -18.50
C VAL A 64 -1.28 -7.69 -18.64
N ALA A 65 -1.86 -6.96 -19.59
CA ALA A 65 -1.63 -5.53 -19.74
C ALA A 65 -2.12 -4.73 -18.52
N PHE A 66 -3.28 -5.08 -17.97
CA PHE A 66 -3.81 -4.44 -16.76
C PHE A 66 -2.92 -4.71 -15.54
N LEU A 67 -2.51 -5.96 -15.29
CA LEU A 67 -1.61 -6.32 -14.20
C LEU A 67 -0.25 -5.60 -14.33
N SER A 68 0.27 -5.49 -15.56
CA SER A 68 1.52 -4.76 -15.85
C SER A 68 1.39 -3.26 -15.55
N LYS A 69 0.26 -2.65 -15.93
CA LYS A 69 -0.04 -1.25 -15.62
C LYS A 69 -0.13 -1.03 -14.11
N ALA A 70 -0.82 -1.91 -13.37
CA ALA A 70 -0.96 -1.80 -11.93
C ALA A 70 0.40 -1.91 -11.21
N ARG A 71 1.27 -2.83 -11.64
CA ARG A 71 2.64 -2.94 -11.14
C ARG A 71 3.45 -1.66 -11.38
N ALA A 72 3.36 -1.09 -12.59
CA ALA A 72 4.06 0.15 -12.94
C ALA A 72 3.54 1.34 -12.11
N ALA A 73 2.23 1.43 -11.87
CA ALA A 73 1.62 2.46 -11.04
C ALA A 73 2.08 2.36 -9.57
N ASN A 74 2.12 1.16 -9.00
CA ASN A 74 2.64 0.93 -7.65
C ASN A 74 4.11 1.37 -7.52
N HIS A 75 4.95 0.99 -8.48
CA HIS A 75 6.35 1.41 -8.48
C HIS A 75 6.51 2.94 -8.62
N ALA A 76 5.69 3.57 -9.47
CA ALA A 76 5.69 5.02 -9.61
C ALA A 76 5.22 5.72 -8.32
N ALA A 77 4.26 5.13 -7.60
CA ALA A 77 3.83 5.61 -6.29
C ALA A 77 4.95 5.52 -5.24
N ASP A 78 5.71 4.41 -5.21
CA ASP A 78 6.89 4.27 -4.33
C ASP A 78 7.92 5.38 -4.60
N LEU A 79 8.23 5.63 -5.86
CA LEU A 79 9.18 6.67 -6.26
C LEU A 79 8.68 8.09 -5.89
N ALA A 80 7.37 8.32 -5.91
CA ALA A 80 6.78 9.59 -5.49
C ALA A 80 6.87 9.75 -3.96
N ILE A 81 6.52 8.71 -3.19
CA ILE A 81 6.66 8.70 -1.72
C ILE A 81 8.12 8.95 -1.32
N ALA A 82 9.09 8.30 -1.97
CA ALA A 82 10.52 8.48 -1.69
C ALA A 82 11.00 9.93 -1.91
N LYS A 83 10.31 10.72 -2.73
CA LYS A 83 10.58 12.14 -2.97
C LYS A 83 9.78 13.08 -2.06
N GLY A 84 8.97 12.54 -1.14
CA GLY A 84 8.03 13.31 -0.33
C GLY A 84 6.79 13.80 -1.11
N ASP A 85 6.55 13.30 -2.32
CA ASP A 85 5.40 13.66 -3.16
C ASP A 85 4.24 12.68 -2.96
N ARG A 86 3.56 12.78 -1.82
CA ARG A 86 2.43 11.88 -1.49
C ARG A 86 1.24 12.05 -2.44
N ARG A 87 0.92 13.29 -2.84
CA ARG A 87 -0.14 13.58 -3.82
C ARG A 87 0.17 12.99 -5.20
N GLY A 88 1.45 12.99 -5.60
CA GLY A 88 1.93 12.27 -6.77
C GLY A 88 1.69 10.77 -6.68
N ALA A 89 1.94 10.17 -5.51
CA ALA A 89 1.70 8.75 -5.28
C ALA A 89 0.22 8.36 -5.40
N ILE A 90 -0.66 9.14 -4.76
CA ILE A 90 -2.12 9.01 -4.89
C ILE A 90 -2.53 9.07 -6.36
N THR A 91 -2.03 10.06 -7.10
CA THR A 91 -2.34 10.24 -8.53
C THR A 91 -1.96 8.99 -9.35
N GLN A 92 -0.86 8.31 -9.04
CA GLN A 92 -0.50 7.08 -9.76
C GLN A 92 -1.43 5.92 -9.46
N LEU A 93 -1.85 5.74 -8.21
CA LEU A 93 -2.75 4.64 -7.82
C LEU A 93 -4.18 4.85 -8.32
N LEU A 94 -4.68 6.09 -8.36
CA LEU A 94 -5.99 6.40 -8.96
C LEU A 94 -6.07 5.97 -10.44
N ARG A 95 -4.95 5.96 -11.16
CA ARG A 95 -4.92 5.44 -12.55
C ARG A 95 -5.23 3.95 -12.63
N VAL A 96 -5.06 3.20 -11.54
CA VAL A 96 -5.41 1.77 -11.44
C VAL A 96 -6.89 1.62 -11.15
N THR A 97 -7.41 2.31 -10.13
CA THR A 97 -8.79 2.14 -9.64
C THR A 97 -9.83 2.82 -10.52
N GLU A 98 -9.52 3.98 -11.10
CA GLU A 98 -10.43 4.77 -11.94
C GLU A 98 -10.22 4.56 -13.45
N GLY A 99 -9.15 3.82 -13.82
CA GLY A 99 -8.77 3.64 -15.22
C GLY A 99 -9.51 2.51 -15.94
N PRO A 100 -9.29 2.36 -17.26
CA PRO A 100 -9.80 1.22 -18.01
C PRO A 100 -9.31 -0.10 -17.41
N ARG A 101 -10.24 -1.05 -17.26
CA ARG A 101 -9.99 -2.39 -16.71
C ARG A 101 -10.64 -3.47 -17.58
N PRO A 102 -10.08 -4.70 -17.60
CA PRO A 102 -10.73 -5.85 -18.22
C PRO A 102 -11.99 -6.26 -17.43
N THR A 103 -12.69 -7.30 -17.89
CA THR A 103 -13.77 -7.92 -17.13
C THR A 103 -13.26 -8.32 -15.74
N LEU A 104 -14.10 -8.17 -14.71
CA LEU A 104 -13.75 -8.57 -13.35
C LEU A 104 -13.45 -10.08 -13.32
N SER A 105 -12.22 -10.40 -12.94
CA SER A 105 -11.74 -11.72 -12.57
C SER A 105 -11.15 -11.64 -11.16
N PRO A 106 -10.89 -12.78 -10.48
CA PRO A 106 -10.24 -12.78 -9.17
C PRO A 106 -8.96 -11.92 -9.16
N GLU A 107 -8.08 -12.08 -10.14
CA GLU A 107 -6.81 -11.34 -10.23
C GLU A 107 -7.02 -9.82 -10.38
N VAL A 108 -8.09 -9.40 -11.07
CA VAL A 108 -8.45 -7.98 -11.20
C VAL A 108 -8.97 -7.42 -9.87
N VAL A 109 -9.81 -8.19 -9.17
CA VAL A 109 -10.37 -7.81 -7.86
C VAL A 109 -9.25 -7.67 -6.84
N GLU A 110 -8.31 -8.61 -6.79
CA GLU A 110 -7.16 -8.58 -5.89
C GLU A 110 -6.30 -7.33 -6.09
N VAL A 111 -5.94 -7.02 -7.34
CA VAL A 111 -5.15 -5.82 -7.67
C VAL A 111 -5.89 -4.53 -7.32
N LEU A 112 -7.20 -4.47 -7.56
CA LEU A 112 -7.99 -3.30 -7.20
C LEU A 112 -8.13 -3.14 -5.68
N ALA A 113 -8.38 -4.23 -4.96
CA ALA A 113 -8.46 -4.23 -3.51
C ALA A 113 -7.15 -3.75 -2.85
N ASP A 114 -6.01 -4.23 -3.36
CA ASP A 114 -4.69 -3.76 -2.90
C ASP A 114 -4.48 -2.27 -3.17
N ALA A 115 -4.82 -1.80 -4.39
CA ALA A 115 -4.71 -0.39 -4.74
C ALA A 115 -5.60 0.52 -3.87
N HIS A 116 -6.83 0.09 -3.58
CA HIS A 116 -7.75 0.80 -2.69
C HIS A 116 -7.25 0.85 -1.23
N ALA A 117 -6.75 -0.27 -0.69
CA ALA A 117 -6.15 -0.29 0.65
C ALA A 117 -4.98 0.71 0.75
N ARG A 118 -4.11 0.72 -0.26
CA ARG A 118 -2.97 1.62 -0.33
C ARG A 118 -3.39 3.09 -0.51
N LEU A 119 -4.43 3.37 -1.30
CA LEU A 119 -5.00 4.71 -1.40
C LEU A 119 -5.57 5.19 -0.07
N ALA A 120 -6.29 4.34 0.66
CA ALA A 120 -6.83 4.67 1.97
C ALA A 120 -5.74 5.06 2.98
N GLU A 121 -4.63 4.32 2.99
CA GLU A 121 -3.48 4.69 3.80
C GLU A 121 -2.90 6.05 3.39
N LEU A 122 -2.68 6.30 2.10
CA LEU A 122 -2.11 7.58 1.64
C LEU A 122 -3.03 8.77 1.96
N TRP A 123 -4.34 8.62 1.76
CA TRP A 123 -5.31 9.67 2.09
C TRP A 123 -5.35 9.97 3.59
N SER A 124 -5.34 8.94 4.44
CA SER A 124 -5.34 9.15 5.90
C SER A 124 -4.02 9.78 6.41
N GLU A 125 -2.89 9.58 5.73
CA GLU A 125 -1.66 10.30 6.04
C GLU A 125 -1.72 11.80 5.69
N GLU A 126 -2.57 12.19 4.74
CA GLU A 126 -2.86 13.59 4.41
C GLU A 126 -3.93 14.20 5.34
N GLY A 127 -4.51 13.41 6.25
CA GLY A 127 -5.62 13.81 7.11
C GLY A 127 -6.99 13.82 6.40
N GLU A 128 -7.05 13.32 5.17
CA GLU A 128 -8.25 13.24 4.33
C GLU A 128 -9.02 11.95 4.67
N PHE A 129 -9.58 11.89 5.89
CA PHE A 129 -10.17 10.66 6.42
C PHE A 129 -11.46 10.22 5.70
N VAL A 130 -12.19 11.15 5.08
CA VAL A 130 -13.43 10.83 4.35
C VAL A 130 -13.08 10.07 3.06
N GLU A 131 -12.11 10.59 2.32
CA GLU A 131 -11.55 9.98 1.12
C GLU A 131 -10.95 8.62 1.46
N ALA A 132 -10.17 8.54 2.55
CA ALA A 132 -9.59 7.28 2.99
C ALA A 132 -10.64 6.20 3.28
N SER A 133 -11.71 6.55 4.00
CA SER A 133 -12.80 5.61 4.29
C SER A 133 -13.56 5.18 3.05
N ARG A 134 -13.77 6.09 2.08
CA ARG A 134 -14.40 5.77 0.81
C ARG A 134 -13.59 4.73 0.02
N GLU A 135 -12.27 4.88 -0.07
CA GLU A 135 -11.43 3.90 -0.77
C GLU A 135 -11.52 2.50 -0.14
N VAL A 136 -11.56 2.41 1.20
CA VAL A 136 -11.81 1.15 1.89
C VAL A 136 -13.16 0.54 1.50
N GLU A 137 -14.22 1.35 1.48
CA GLU A 137 -15.57 0.91 1.13
C GLU A 137 -15.64 0.41 -0.32
N ASP A 138 -15.13 1.18 -1.27
CA ASP A 138 -15.06 0.82 -2.70
C ASP A 138 -14.30 -0.50 -2.90
N GLY A 139 -13.19 -0.70 -2.18
CA GLY A 139 -12.45 -1.96 -2.19
C GLY A 139 -13.23 -3.14 -1.60
N LEU A 140 -13.95 -2.94 -0.50
CA LEU A 140 -14.74 -3.98 0.17
C LEU A 140 -15.99 -4.40 -0.62
N GLU A 141 -16.54 -3.50 -1.45
CA GLU A 141 -17.60 -3.79 -2.41
C GLU A 141 -17.13 -4.73 -3.53
N LEU A 142 -15.86 -4.62 -3.94
CA LEU A 142 -15.25 -5.49 -4.95
C LEU A 142 -14.83 -6.85 -4.37
N ALA A 143 -14.14 -6.84 -3.23
CA ALA A 143 -13.53 -8.02 -2.64
C ALA A 143 -14.48 -8.75 -1.70
N THR A 144 -15.56 -9.36 -2.21
CA THR A 144 -16.61 -10.01 -1.38
C THR A 144 -16.17 -11.32 -0.73
N GLU A 145 -15.22 -12.03 -1.35
CA GLU A 145 -14.74 -13.33 -0.88
C GLU A 145 -13.73 -13.22 0.27
N VAL A 146 -13.58 -14.30 1.04
CA VAL A 146 -12.57 -14.42 2.08
C VAL A 146 -11.20 -14.59 1.43
N THR A 147 -10.46 -13.51 1.35
CA THR A 147 -9.13 -13.44 0.71
C THR A 147 -8.19 -12.60 1.56
N LEU A 148 -6.88 -12.77 1.33
CA LEU A 148 -5.86 -11.91 1.95
C LEU A 148 -6.09 -10.42 1.61
N PHE A 149 -6.61 -10.13 0.42
CA PHE A 149 -6.88 -8.76 -0.05
C PHE A 149 -8.08 -8.12 0.67
N ARG A 150 -9.16 -8.89 0.91
CA ARG A 150 -10.27 -8.42 1.77
C ARG A 150 -9.78 -8.15 3.19
N ALA A 151 -8.94 -9.02 3.74
CA ALA A 151 -8.34 -8.78 5.05
C ALA A 151 -7.45 -7.52 5.07
N ASN A 152 -6.67 -7.28 4.01
CA ASN A 152 -5.84 -6.07 3.86
C ASN A 152 -6.69 -4.79 3.87
N LEU A 153 -7.87 -4.78 3.25
CA LEU A 153 -8.80 -3.64 3.31
C LEU A 153 -9.31 -3.37 4.73
N PHE A 154 -9.58 -4.40 5.53
CA PHE A 154 -9.93 -4.23 6.94
C PHE A 154 -8.74 -3.75 7.79
N MET A 155 -7.52 -4.20 7.48
CA MET A 155 -6.31 -3.65 8.10
C MET A 155 -6.15 -2.16 7.79
N ALA A 156 -6.30 -1.77 6.52
CA ALA A 156 -6.27 -0.37 6.09
C ALA A 156 -7.36 0.45 6.80
N ARG A 157 -8.59 -0.06 6.94
CA ARG A 157 -9.65 0.57 7.75
C ARG A 157 -9.20 0.84 9.18
N GLY A 158 -8.57 -0.14 9.82
CA GLY A 158 -8.02 -0.01 11.16
C GLY A 158 -6.99 1.12 11.27
N ILE A 159 -6.06 1.18 10.32
CA ILE A 159 -5.03 2.22 10.24
C ILE A 159 -5.64 3.62 10.03
N VAL A 160 -6.63 3.73 9.15
CA VAL A 160 -7.36 4.99 8.88
C VAL A 160 -8.02 5.49 10.16
N GLU A 161 -8.76 4.63 10.87
CA GLU A 161 -9.44 5.00 12.10
C GLU A 161 -8.46 5.28 13.26
N GLU A 162 -7.32 4.61 13.35
CA GLU A 162 -6.28 4.94 14.31
C GLU A 162 -5.71 6.36 14.07
N ARG A 163 -5.45 6.72 12.82
CA ARG A 163 -4.98 8.07 12.46
C ARG A 163 -6.05 9.12 12.73
N ARG A 164 -7.31 8.80 12.43
CA ARG A 164 -8.45 9.66 12.73
C ARG A 164 -8.64 9.87 14.22
N MET A 165 -8.51 8.82 15.03
CA MET A 165 -8.51 8.90 16.50
C MET A 165 -7.47 9.91 16.98
N LYS A 166 -6.20 9.78 16.55
CA LYS A 166 -5.12 10.71 16.94
C LYS A 166 -5.43 12.16 16.55
N ALA A 167 -6.00 12.36 15.36
CA ALA A 167 -6.40 13.69 14.88
C ALA A 167 -7.56 14.29 15.70
N LEU A 168 -8.48 13.47 16.19
CA LEU A 168 -9.59 13.89 17.06
C LEU A 168 -9.11 14.19 18.49
N GLU A 169 -8.20 13.37 19.04
CA GLU A 169 -7.55 13.62 20.33
C GLU A 169 -6.82 14.97 20.32
N ALA A 170 -6.07 15.27 19.25
CA ALA A 170 -5.39 16.56 19.07
C ALA A 170 -6.34 17.76 19.00
N LYS A 171 -7.60 17.55 18.62
CA LYS A 171 -8.66 18.57 18.60
C LYS A 171 -9.45 18.65 19.91
N GLY A 172 -9.18 17.77 20.88
CA GLY A 172 -9.94 17.65 22.13
C GLY A 172 -11.30 16.98 21.98
N ASP A 173 -11.58 16.31 20.87
CA ASP A 173 -12.81 15.54 20.68
C ASP A 173 -12.64 14.13 21.26
N GLU A 174 -12.74 14.03 22.59
CA GLU A 174 -12.57 12.76 23.31
C GLU A 174 -13.60 11.70 22.90
N LYS A 175 -14.85 12.12 22.63
CA LYS A 175 -15.92 11.20 22.23
C LYS A 175 -15.67 10.66 20.82
N GLY A 176 -15.31 11.53 19.89
CA GLY A 176 -14.95 11.14 18.52
C GLY A 176 -13.73 10.23 18.50
N ALA A 177 -12.70 10.55 19.30
CA ALA A 177 -11.51 9.72 19.43
C ALA A 177 -11.84 8.31 19.96
N ALA A 178 -12.66 8.20 21.02
CA ALA A 178 -13.09 6.92 21.55
C ALA A 178 -13.82 6.07 20.51
N ALA A 179 -14.76 6.67 19.76
CA ALA A 179 -15.49 5.97 18.71
C ALA A 179 -14.56 5.49 17.57
N ALA A 180 -13.59 6.31 17.16
CA ALA A 180 -12.60 5.94 16.15
C ALA A 180 -11.68 4.81 16.66
N ARG A 181 -11.31 4.82 17.94
CA ARG A 181 -10.55 3.73 18.57
C ARG A 181 -11.30 2.40 18.51
N ASP A 182 -12.58 2.40 18.89
CA ASP A 182 -13.41 1.20 18.86
C ASP A 182 -13.56 0.66 17.44
N ALA A 183 -13.77 1.55 16.46
CA ALA A 183 -13.83 1.18 15.04
C ALA A 183 -12.49 0.59 14.53
N ALA A 184 -11.36 1.17 14.93
CA ALA A 184 -10.04 0.65 14.57
C ALA A 184 -9.83 -0.77 15.11
N LEU A 185 -10.13 -1.00 16.40
CA LEU A 185 -10.00 -2.32 17.03
C LEU A 185 -10.91 -3.35 16.36
N GLN A 186 -12.17 -3.00 16.07
CA GLN A 186 -13.09 -3.89 15.38
C GLN A 186 -12.61 -4.25 13.97
N ALA A 187 -12.06 -3.29 13.23
CA ALA A 187 -11.54 -3.52 11.89
C ALA A 187 -10.31 -4.44 11.90
N LEU A 188 -9.39 -4.24 12.85
CA LEU A 188 -8.20 -5.08 13.00
C LEU A 188 -8.55 -6.51 13.42
N ASP A 189 -9.51 -6.68 14.35
CA ASP A 189 -10.03 -8.00 14.74
C ASP A 189 -10.66 -8.74 13.55
N THR A 190 -11.43 -8.02 12.72
CA THR A 190 -11.99 -8.55 11.48
C THR A 190 -10.90 -8.98 10.50
N ALA A 191 -9.84 -8.17 10.34
CA ALA A 191 -8.71 -8.50 9.47
C ALA A 191 -8.00 -9.79 9.94
N MET A 192 -7.75 -9.91 11.24
CA MET A 192 -7.14 -11.11 11.83
C MET A 192 -8.01 -12.34 11.61
N THR A 193 -9.31 -12.25 11.89
CA THR A 193 -10.25 -13.36 11.67
C THR A 193 -10.27 -13.81 10.20
N LEU A 194 -10.23 -12.89 9.25
CA LEU A 194 -10.17 -13.23 7.82
C LEU A 194 -8.84 -13.88 7.45
N GLN A 195 -7.72 -13.39 7.98
CA GLN A 195 -6.40 -13.99 7.75
C GLN A 195 -6.30 -15.40 8.31
N GLU A 196 -6.81 -15.64 9.52
CA GLU A 196 -6.88 -16.98 10.12
C GLU A 196 -7.64 -17.94 9.21
N ARG A 197 -8.79 -17.53 8.67
CA ARG A 197 -9.57 -18.34 7.72
C ARG A 197 -8.82 -18.63 6.42
N VAL A 198 -8.09 -17.65 5.89
CA VAL A 198 -7.25 -17.86 4.70
C VAL A 198 -6.12 -18.86 4.99
N ILE A 199 -5.51 -18.77 6.17
CA ILE A 199 -4.48 -19.72 6.62
C ILE A 199 -5.07 -21.13 6.76
N ASP A 200 -6.21 -21.27 7.44
CA ASP A 200 -6.88 -22.56 7.62
C ASP A 200 -7.24 -23.22 6.28
N GLN A 201 -7.73 -22.44 5.32
CA GLN A 201 -8.02 -22.92 3.97
C GLN A 201 -6.77 -23.37 3.22
N ALA A 202 -5.68 -22.61 3.32
CA ALA A 202 -4.42 -22.94 2.64
C ALA A 202 -3.69 -24.16 3.25
N LEU A 203 -3.96 -24.47 4.53
CA LEU A 203 -3.37 -25.60 5.25
C LEU A 203 -4.27 -26.84 5.30
N ALA A 204 -5.50 -26.75 4.79
CA ALA A 204 -6.41 -27.89 4.76
C ALA A 204 -5.81 -29.04 3.93
N PRO A 205 -5.88 -30.29 4.40
CA PRO A 205 -5.40 -31.43 3.63
C PRO A 205 -6.20 -31.55 2.32
N GLU A 206 -5.51 -31.87 1.23
CA GLU A 206 -6.16 -32.16 -0.05
C GLU A 206 -7.20 -33.27 0.15
N PRO A 207 -8.42 -33.12 -0.40
CA PRO A 207 -9.42 -34.16 -0.32
C PRO A 207 -8.87 -35.44 -0.94
N VAL A 208 -8.88 -36.53 -0.17
CA VAL A 208 -8.53 -37.86 -0.67
C VAL A 208 -9.68 -38.31 -1.59
N GLU A 209 -9.41 -38.34 -2.89
CA GLU A 209 -10.34 -38.87 -3.91
C GLU A 209 -10.57 -40.39 -3.78
#